data_AF-A0A2H6NAJ7-F1
#
_entry.id   AF-A0A2H6NAJ7-F1
#
_cell.length_a   1.000
_cell.length_b   1.000
_cell.length_c   1.000
_cell.angle_alpha   90.00
_cell.angle_beta   90.00
_cell.angle_gamma   90.00
#
_symmetry.space_group_name_H-M   'P 1'
#
loop_
_entity.id
_entity.type
_entity.pdbx_description
1 polymer ?
#
loop_
_entity_poly.entity_id
_entity_poly.type
_entity_poly.pdbx_seq_one_letter_code
_entity_poly.pdbx_strand_id
1 'polypeptide(L)'
;MLIISDIEDVFIPMPENLLVNLNESKELIQDLLRTLPQMFIKSLETQSALGPALQAAFKLMSPTGGRITVFQTQLPSLGAGALKPREEPNQKASTKDVPLTPSTDFYKKLALDCSGQQVAVDLFLLSGQYSDLASLGCISRYSAGSVHYYQAYHHQHNPLLVEKLQKELKRYLTRKIGFEAVMRIRSVSYT
;
A
#
# COMPACT_ATOMS: atom_id res chain seq x y z
N MET A 1 -11.08 -10.63 -15.23
CA MET A 1 -10.44 -9.37 -14.84
C MET A 1 -11.43 -8.25 -15.11
N LEU A 2 -11.67 -7.36 -14.14
CA LEU A 2 -12.54 -6.20 -14.29
C LEU A 2 -11.65 -4.96 -14.35
N ILE A 3 -11.83 -4.12 -15.37
CA ILE A 3 -11.09 -2.87 -15.54
C ILE A 3 -12.04 -1.71 -15.28
N ILE A 4 -11.61 -0.78 -14.43
CA ILE A 4 -12.35 0.44 -14.13
C ILE A 4 -11.42 1.60 -14.50
N SER A 5 -11.83 2.40 -15.48
CA SER A 5 -11.08 3.56 -15.94
C SER A 5 -11.53 4.86 -15.29
N ASP A 6 -12.73 4.89 -14.71
CA ASP A 6 -13.19 6.03 -13.93
C ASP A 6 -12.54 6.00 -12.55
N ILE A 7 -11.63 6.96 -12.35
CA ILE A 7 -10.84 7.11 -11.12
C ILE A 7 -11.31 8.29 -10.26
N GLU A 8 -12.29 9.05 -10.74
CA GLU A 8 -12.87 10.19 -10.02
C GLU A 8 -14.04 9.72 -9.15
N ASP A 9 -14.90 8.84 -9.70
CA ASP A 9 -15.95 8.15 -8.94
C ASP A 9 -15.65 6.65 -8.82
N VAL A 10 -14.79 6.32 -7.86
CA VAL A 10 -14.36 4.94 -7.62
C VAL A 10 -15.52 4.10 -7.12
N PHE A 11 -16.02 3.14 -7.91
CA PHE A 11 -17.04 2.17 -7.50
C PHE A 11 -16.52 0.74 -7.53
N ILE A 12 -17.22 -0.18 -6.85
CA ILE A 12 -16.90 -1.62 -6.86
C ILE A 12 -17.93 -2.32 -7.75
N PRO A 13 -17.55 -2.79 -8.95
CA PRO A 13 -18.50 -3.32 -9.94
C PRO A 13 -19.20 -4.62 -9.48
N MET A 14 -18.55 -5.42 -8.63
CA MET A 14 -19.12 -6.67 -8.12
C MET A 14 -18.55 -7.00 -6.72
N PRO A 15 -19.07 -6.38 -5.64
CA PRO A 15 -18.48 -6.50 -4.31
C PRO A 15 -18.54 -7.93 -3.74
N GLU A 16 -19.60 -8.68 -4.02
CA GLU A 16 -19.87 -10.01 -3.42
C GLU A 16 -18.89 -11.11 -3.84
N ASN A 17 -18.18 -10.94 -4.96
CA ASN A 17 -17.32 -11.97 -5.54
C ASN A 17 -15.84 -11.55 -5.63
N LEU A 18 -15.45 -10.47 -4.95
CA LEU A 18 -14.06 -10.01 -4.89
C LEU A 18 -13.35 -10.48 -3.61
N LEU A 19 -14.06 -10.56 -2.49
CA LEU A 19 -13.57 -11.14 -1.24
C LEU A 19 -14.17 -12.55 -1.07
N VAL A 20 -13.42 -13.55 -1.53
CA VAL A 20 -13.89 -14.94 -1.59
C VAL A 20 -13.37 -15.80 -0.44
N ASN A 21 -14.05 -16.90 -0.17
CA ASN A 21 -13.55 -17.91 0.75
C ASN A 21 -12.32 -18.60 0.16
N LEU A 22 -11.21 -18.56 0.90
CA LEU A 22 -9.92 -19.11 0.46
C LEU A 22 -9.97 -20.62 0.19
N ASN A 23 -10.73 -21.39 0.98
CA ASN A 23 -10.80 -22.84 0.82
C ASN A 23 -11.64 -23.24 -0.39
N GLU A 24 -12.73 -22.53 -0.64
CA GLU A 24 -13.64 -22.79 -1.77
C GLU A 24 -13.03 -22.36 -3.11
N SER A 25 -12.31 -21.22 -3.12
CA SER A 25 -11.74 -20.63 -4.33
C SER A 25 -10.23 -20.91 -4.50
N LYS A 26 -9.69 -21.90 -3.79
CA LYS A 26 -8.24 -22.17 -3.74
C LYS A 26 -7.61 -22.34 -5.12
N GLU A 27 -8.21 -23.16 -5.98
CA GLU A 27 -7.69 -23.44 -7.33
C GLU A 27 -7.70 -22.18 -8.20
N LEU A 28 -8.81 -21.42 -8.18
CA LEU A 28 -8.92 -20.15 -8.92
C LEU A 28 -7.88 -19.12 -8.48
N ILE A 29 -7.60 -19.04 -7.16
CA ILE A 29 -6.56 -18.16 -6.61
C ILE A 29 -5.17 -18.61 -7.08
N GLN A 30 -4.89 -19.92 -7.06
CA GLN A 30 -3.60 -20.43 -7.53
C GLN A 30 -3.39 -20.16 -9.03
N ASP A 31 -4.42 -20.33 -9.84
CA ASP A 31 -4.34 -20.04 -11.28
C ASP A 31 -4.12 -18.55 -11.53
N LEU A 32 -4.84 -17.68 -10.83
CA LEU A 32 -4.61 -16.23 -10.89
C LEU A 32 -3.16 -15.89 -10.53
N LEU A 33 -2.62 -16.44 -9.43
CA LEU A 33 -1.25 -16.19 -8.99
C LEU A 33 -0.20 -16.70 -9.97
N ARG A 34 -0.47 -17.80 -10.70
CA ARG A 34 0.41 -18.30 -11.77
C ARG A 34 0.39 -17.39 -13.00
N THR A 35 -0.77 -16.87 -13.37
CA THR A 35 -0.93 -16.04 -14.58
C THR A 35 -0.53 -14.58 -14.35
N LEU A 36 -0.70 -14.04 -13.14
CA LEU A 36 -0.48 -12.63 -12.82
C LEU A 36 0.88 -12.06 -13.31
N PRO A 37 2.03 -12.74 -13.14
CA PRO A 37 3.31 -12.24 -13.65
C PRO A 37 3.37 -12.13 -15.18
N GLN A 38 2.55 -12.91 -15.89
CA GLN A 38 2.52 -12.93 -17.36
C GLN A 38 1.56 -11.88 -17.94
N MET A 39 0.53 -11.47 -17.19
CA MET A 39 -0.53 -10.57 -17.68
C MET A 39 -0.01 -9.21 -18.14
N PHE A 40 1.04 -8.69 -17.51
CA PHE A 40 1.49 -7.31 -17.68
C PHE A 40 2.89 -7.16 -18.28
N ILE A 41 3.49 -8.23 -18.83
CA ILE A 41 4.87 -8.22 -19.37
C ILE A 41 5.09 -7.13 -20.43
N LYS A 42 4.09 -6.88 -21.29
CA LYS A 42 4.14 -5.90 -22.39
C LYS A 42 3.31 -4.64 -22.08
N SER A 43 3.06 -4.36 -20.81
CA SER A 43 2.34 -3.15 -20.42
C SER A 43 3.09 -1.91 -20.90
N LEU A 44 2.37 -0.99 -21.55
CA LEU A 44 2.86 0.34 -21.92
C LEU A 44 2.45 1.40 -20.89
N GLU A 45 1.65 1.03 -19.90
CA GLU A 45 1.19 1.92 -18.86
C GLU A 45 2.35 2.32 -17.94
N THR A 46 2.61 3.62 -17.88
CA THR A 46 3.67 4.20 -17.06
C THR A 46 3.13 4.89 -15.81
N GLN A 47 1.84 5.22 -15.78
CA GLN A 47 1.21 5.93 -14.68
C GLN A 47 0.76 5.00 -13.56
N SER A 48 0.61 5.54 -12.35
CA SER A 48 0.13 4.81 -11.17
C SER A 48 -0.98 5.57 -10.46
N ALA A 49 -2.19 5.00 -10.49
CA ALA A 49 -3.38 5.52 -9.82
C ALA A 49 -3.56 4.91 -8.41
N LEU A 50 -2.55 5.06 -7.54
CA LEU A 50 -2.56 4.43 -6.22
C LEU A 50 -3.72 4.91 -5.34
N GLY A 51 -4.02 6.22 -5.33
CA GLY A 51 -5.09 6.74 -4.46
C GLY A 51 -6.47 6.20 -4.81
N PRO A 52 -6.90 6.24 -6.08
CA PRO A 52 -8.14 5.59 -6.51
C PRO A 52 -8.17 4.09 -6.18
N ALA A 53 -7.06 3.37 -6.37
CA ALA A 53 -6.97 1.95 -6.01
C ALA A 53 -7.14 1.71 -4.49
N LEU A 54 -6.59 2.58 -3.65
CA LEU A 54 -6.78 2.52 -2.19
C LEU A 54 -8.22 2.84 -1.78
N GLN A 55 -8.86 3.83 -2.43
CA GLN A 55 -10.27 4.13 -2.20
C GLN A 55 -11.17 2.94 -2.57
N ALA A 56 -10.87 2.26 -3.68
CA ALA A 56 -11.57 1.03 -4.08
C ALA A 56 -11.37 -0.08 -3.03
N ALA A 57 -10.12 -0.31 -2.63
CA ALA A 57 -9.81 -1.32 -1.64
C ALA A 57 -10.48 -1.04 -0.29
N PHE A 58 -10.54 0.24 0.14
CA PHE A 58 -11.27 0.65 1.33
C PHE A 58 -12.77 0.36 1.23
N LYS A 59 -13.42 0.76 0.12
CA LYS A 59 -14.85 0.48 -0.11
C LYS A 59 -15.14 -1.03 -0.07
N LEU A 60 -14.26 -1.84 -0.65
CA LEU A 60 -14.39 -3.29 -0.66
C LEU A 60 -14.22 -3.91 0.74
N MET A 61 -13.29 -3.40 1.54
CA MET A 61 -12.96 -3.94 2.86
C MET A 61 -13.85 -3.39 3.99
N SER A 62 -14.52 -2.25 3.78
CA SER A 62 -15.31 -1.55 4.80
C SER A 62 -16.37 -2.42 5.49
N PRO A 63 -17.07 -3.37 4.83
CA PRO A 63 -18.07 -4.19 5.50
C PRO A 63 -17.51 -5.14 6.57
N THR A 64 -16.26 -5.58 6.45
CA THR A 64 -15.66 -6.64 7.28
C THR A 64 -14.43 -6.21 8.05
N GLY A 65 -13.82 -5.08 7.68
CA GLY A 65 -12.47 -4.75 8.12
C GLY A 65 -11.42 -5.70 7.53
N GLY A 66 -10.21 -5.68 8.10
CA GLY A 66 -9.14 -6.62 7.76
C GLY A 66 -7.82 -5.94 7.45
N ARG A 67 -7.11 -6.46 6.44
CA ARG A 67 -5.77 -5.96 6.07
C ARG A 67 -5.58 -5.83 4.57
N ILE A 68 -5.23 -4.63 4.13
CA ILE A 68 -4.84 -4.32 2.75
C ILE A 68 -3.30 -4.37 2.67
N THR A 69 -2.75 -5.12 1.72
CA THR A 69 -1.29 -5.16 1.46
C THR A 69 -1.01 -4.49 0.12
N VAL A 70 -0.34 -3.35 0.15
CA VAL A 70 -0.07 -2.50 -1.01
C VAL A 70 1.36 -2.73 -1.46
N PHE A 71 1.55 -2.98 -2.75
CA PHE A 71 2.86 -2.97 -3.39
C PHE A 71 2.94 -1.78 -4.35
N GLN A 72 3.81 -0.81 -4.03
CA GLN A 72 4.03 0.38 -4.83
C GLN A 72 5.49 0.44 -5.28
N THR A 73 5.74 0.77 -6.55
CA THR A 73 7.09 0.78 -7.14
C THR A 73 7.57 2.17 -7.57
N GLN A 74 6.68 3.16 -7.61
CA GLN A 74 6.97 4.51 -8.09
C GLN A 74 6.10 5.57 -7.40
N LEU A 75 6.37 6.85 -7.67
CA LEU A 75 5.53 7.95 -7.20
C LEU A 75 4.12 7.85 -7.83
N PRO A 76 3.03 7.86 -7.05
CA PRO A 76 1.68 7.93 -7.60
C PRO A 76 1.49 9.17 -8.47
N SER A 77 1.00 8.97 -9.68
CA SER A 77 1.04 10.00 -10.74
C SER A 77 -0.34 10.36 -11.29
N LEU A 78 -1.39 9.62 -10.94
CA LEU A 78 -2.73 9.79 -11.52
C LEU A 78 -3.82 9.69 -10.45
N GLY A 79 -4.87 10.51 -10.61
CA GLY A 79 -6.06 10.52 -9.74
C GLY A 79 -5.84 11.16 -8.37
N ALA A 80 -6.82 10.97 -7.48
CA ALA A 80 -6.77 11.48 -6.12
C ALA A 80 -5.49 11.01 -5.38
N GLY A 81 -4.84 11.91 -4.65
CA GLY A 81 -3.60 11.59 -3.93
C GLY A 81 -2.34 11.48 -4.81
N ALA A 82 -2.40 11.80 -6.11
CA ALA A 82 -1.21 11.92 -6.94
C ALA A 82 -0.20 12.91 -6.34
N LEU A 83 1.09 12.58 -6.45
CA LEU A 83 2.19 13.30 -5.84
C LEU A 83 3.13 13.87 -6.91
N LYS A 84 3.82 14.96 -6.57
CA LYS A 84 4.84 15.56 -7.43
C LYS A 84 6.24 15.33 -6.83
N PRO A 85 7.27 15.08 -7.65
CA PRO A 85 8.64 15.05 -7.17
C PRO A 85 8.99 16.39 -6.49
N ARG A 86 9.62 16.32 -5.33
CA ARG A 86 10.06 17.50 -4.57
C ARG A 86 11.53 17.45 -4.15
N GLU A 87 12.21 16.34 -4.43
CA GLU A 87 13.67 16.28 -4.32
C GLU A 87 14.27 16.98 -5.54
N GLU A 88 14.98 18.08 -5.30
CA GLU A 88 15.74 18.80 -6.32
C GLU A 88 17.13 18.17 -6.44
N PRO A 89 17.54 17.61 -7.59
CA PRO A 89 18.81 16.91 -7.75
C PRO A 89 20.06 17.80 -7.57
N ASN A 90 19.91 19.13 -7.58
CA ASN A 90 21.01 20.11 -7.51
C ASN A 90 21.16 20.82 -6.16
N GLN A 91 20.39 20.47 -5.12
CA GLN A 91 20.58 21.05 -3.80
C GLN A 91 21.73 20.35 -3.07
N LYS A 92 22.96 20.84 -3.29
CA LYS A 92 24.05 20.68 -2.31
C LYS A 92 23.58 21.31 -0.99
N ALA A 93 23.02 20.50 -0.09
CA ALA A 93 22.75 20.81 1.31
C ALA A 93 22.53 22.31 1.58
N SER A 94 21.58 22.96 0.88
CA SER A 94 21.16 24.28 1.28
C SER A 94 20.44 24.09 2.60
N THR A 95 20.73 24.90 3.59
CA THR A 95 20.15 24.98 4.95
C THR A 95 18.61 25.12 5.01
N LYS A 96 17.90 24.95 3.89
CA LYS A 96 16.46 24.74 3.81
C LYS A 96 16.21 23.24 3.71
N ASP A 97 15.99 22.61 4.86
CA ASP A 97 15.65 21.19 4.96
C ASP A 97 14.51 20.83 4.00
N VAL A 98 14.68 19.74 3.23
CA VAL A 98 13.58 19.15 2.47
C VAL A 98 12.47 18.85 3.46
N PRO A 99 11.24 19.39 3.27
CA PRO A 99 10.18 19.23 4.25
C PRO A 99 9.83 17.75 4.37
N LEU A 100 10.22 17.12 5.48
CA LEU A 100 9.88 15.74 5.82
C LEU A 100 8.39 15.57 6.18
N THR A 101 7.60 16.62 6.03
CA THR A 101 6.16 16.60 6.19
C THR A 101 5.51 15.95 4.96
N PRO A 102 4.38 15.25 5.13
CA PRO A 102 3.53 14.86 4.00
C PRO A 102 3.19 16.07 3.13
N SER A 103 3.19 15.90 1.81
CA SER A 103 2.83 16.94 0.84
C SER A 103 1.31 17.09 0.67
N THR A 104 0.55 16.10 1.13
CA THR A 104 -0.92 16.05 1.11
C THR A 104 -1.43 15.34 2.36
N ASP A 105 -2.66 15.66 2.77
CA ASP A 105 -3.36 14.98 3.85
C ASP A 105 -4.19 13.77 3.37
N PHE A 106 -4.25 13.52 2.06
CA PHE A 106 -5.03 12.44 1.44
C PHE A 106 -4.79 11.07 2.11
N TYR A 107 -3.52 10.64 2.17
CA TYR A 107 -3.16 9.32 2.73
C TYR A 107 -3.45 9.22 4.23
N LYS A 108 -3.34 10.34 4.96
CA LYS A 108 -3.69 10.39 6.37
C LYS A 108 -5.21 10.29 6.57
N LYS A 109 -6.00 11.04 5.80
CA LYS A 109 -7.47 10.99 5.87
C LYS A 109 -7.98 9.58 5.57
N LEU A 110 -7.51 9.00 4.47
CA LEU A 110 -7.90 7.64 4.09
C LEU A 110 -7.48 6.60 5.15
N ALA A 111 -6.31 6.75 5.77
CA ALA A 111 -5.89 5.86 6.86
C ALA A 111 -6.79 5.96 8.10
N LEU A 112 -7.29 7.15 8.43
CA LEU A 112 -8.23 7.34 9.53
C LEU A 112 -9.58 6.69 9.20
N ASP A 113 -10.06 6.82 7.96
CA ASP A 113 -11.26 6.14 7.49
C ASP A 113 -11.09 4.60 7.56
N CYS A 114 -9.95 4.09 7.10
CA CYS A 114 -9.56 2.69 7.24
C CYS A 114 -9.56 2.24 8.70
N SER A 115 -8.93 3.00 9.60
CA SER A 115 -8.89 2.68 11.03
C SER A 115 -10.29 2.66 11.66
N GLY A 116 -11.19 3.56 11.23
CA GLY A 116 -12.58 3.58 11.69
C GLY A 116 -13.33 2.30 11.32
N GLN A 117 -13.00 1.69 10.17
CA GLN A 117 -13.58 0.45 9.66
C GLN A 117 -12.73 -0.79 9.96
N GLN A 118 -11.83 -0.72 10.94
CA GLN A 118 -10.96 -1.83 11.34
C GLN A 118 -10.09 -2.39 10.20
N VAL A 119 -9.71 -1.54 9.25
CA VAL A 119 -8.82 -1.87 8.13
C VAL A 119 -7.42 -1.35 8.43
N ALA A 120 -6.44 -2.24 8.43
CA ALA A 120 -5.02 -1.90 8.43
C ALA A 120 -4.45 -1.91 7.01
N VAL A 121 -3.62 -0.94 6.66
CA VAL A 121 -2.95 -0.85 5.35
C VAL A 121 -1.44 -1.00 5.50
N ASP A 122 -0.88 -2.09 4.98
CA ASP A 122 0.55 -2.34 4.96
C ASP A 122 1.14 -1.93 3.62
N LEU A 123 2.20 -1.10 3.63
CA LEU A 123 2.85 -0.55 2.44
C LEU A 123 4.20 -1.23 2.20
N PHE A 124 4.33 -1.93 1.08
CA PHE A 124 5.60 -2.38 0.51
C PHE A 124 5.99 -1.41 -0.60
N LEU A 125 7.00 -0.58 -0.34
CA LEU A 125 7.55 0.38 -1.31
C LEU A 125 8.84 -0.17 -1.91
N LEU A 126 8.80 -0.51 -3.20
CA LEU A 126 9.89 -1.10 -3.96
C LEU A 126 10.34 -0.13 -5.07
N SER A 127 10.78 1.06 -4.70
CA SER A 127 11.11 2.12 -5.67
C SER A 127 12.60 2.29 -5.90
N GLY A 128 12.99 2.46 -7.17
CA GLY A 128 14.34 2.84 -7.56
C GLY A 128 14.60 4.35 -7.62
N GLN A 129 13.53 5.14 -7.59
CA GLN A 129 13.55 6.60 -7.62
C GLN A 129 12.75 7.16 -6.43
N TYR A 130 12.78 8.48 -6.28
CA TYR A 130 11.98 9.20 -5.31
C TYR A 130 10.47 8.88 -5.45
N SER A 131 9.85 8.48 -4.34
CA SER A 131 8.42 8.12 -4.29
C SER A 131 7.67 8.77 -3.11
N ASP A 132 8.24 9.81 -2.49
CA ASP A 132 7.63 10.56 -1.37
C ASP A 132 7.11 9.67 -0.22
N LEU A 133 8.02 8.91 0.40
CA LEU A 133 7.67 8.02 1.50
C LEU A 133 7.03 8.75 2.70
N ALA A 134 7.34 10.04 2.91
CA ALA A 134 6.74 10.82 3.99
C ALA A 134 5.21 10.94 3.80
N SER A 135 4.75 11.13 2.56
CA SER A 135 3.33 11.16 2.22
C SER A 135 2.73 9.77 2.21
N LEU A 136 3.34 8.82 1.50
CA LEU A 136 2.81 7.46 1.36
C LEU A 136 2.73 6.72 2.69
N GLY A 137 3.75 6.84 3.55
CA GLY A 137 3.81 6.17 4.84
C GLY A 137 2.70 6.57 5.80
N CYS A 138 1.99 7.68 5.55
CA CYS A 138 0.82 8.05 6.32
C CYS A 138 -0.30 7.00 6.24
N ILE A 139 -0.44 6.30 5.10
CA ILE A 139 -1.50 5.31 4.94
C ILE A 139 -1.39 4.19 5.99
N SER A 140 -0.17 3.72 6.23
CA SER A 140 0.10 2.67 7.21
C SER A 140 0.19 3.22 8.63
N ARG A 141 0.80 4.39 8.82
CA ARG A 141 1.03 4.97 10.14
C ARG A 141 -0.27 5.18 10.93
N TYR A 142 -1.31 5.70 10.27
CA TYR A 142 -2.56 6.04 10.93
C TYR A 142 -3.62 4.93 10.87
N SER A 143 -3.35 3.84 10.15
CA SER A 143 -4.20 2.63 10.11
C SER A 143 -3.63 1.46 10.93
N ALA A 144 -2.64 1.71 11.80
CA ALA A 144 -1.88 0.67 12.51
C ALA A 144 -1.23 -0.41 11.62
N GLY A 145 -0.88 -0.05 10.39
CA GLY A 145 -0.12 -0.89 9.47
C GLY A 145 1.40 -0.75 9.64
N SER A 146 2.12 -1.30 8.67
CA SER A 146 3.57 -1.39 8.61
C SER A 146 4.08 -0.91 7.25
N VAL A 147 5.28 -0.33 7.25
CA VAL A 147 5.96 0.13 6.06
C VAL A 147 7.22 -0.70 5.85
N HIS A 148 7.34 -1.30 4.67
CA HIS A 148 8.49 -2.06 4.21
C HIS A 148 9.11 -1.35 3.01
N TYR A 149 10.41 -1.06 3.08
CA TYR A 149 11.10 -0.30 2.03
C TYR A 149 12.24 -1.11 1.40
N TYR A 150 12.23 -1.16 0.06
CA TYR A 150 13.21 -1.86 -0.78
C TYR A 150 13.72 -0.90 -1.86
N GLN A 151 14.76 -0.16 -1.53
CA GLN A 151 15.36 0.83 -2.42
C GLN A 151 16.02 0.15 -3.64
N ALA A 152 15.65 0.56 -4.85
CA ALA A 152 16.16 -0.01 -6.11
C ALA A 152 15.99 -1.53 -6.23
N TYR A 153 14.80 -2.02 -5.84
CA TYR A 153 14.39 -3.39 -6.10
C TYR A 153 14.36 -3.70 -7.60
N HIS A 154 14.99 -4.81 -8.00
CA HIS A 154 14.91 -5.34 -9.35
C HIS A 154 15.15 -6.85 -9.32
N HIS A 155 14.31 -7.64 -9.99
CA HIS A 155 14.37 -9.11 -9.89
C HIS A 155 15.67 -9.72 -10.43
N GLN A 156 16.19 -9.18 -11.53
CA GLN A 156 17.46 -9.60 -12.13
C GLN A 156 18.69 -8.86 -11.58
N HIS A 157 18.64 -7.52 -11.51
CA HIS A 157 19.82 -6.71 -11.19
C HIS A 157 20.10 -6.57 -9.69
N ASN A 158 19.15 -6.90 -8.80
CA ASN A 158 19.33 -6.80 -7.36
C ASN A 158 18.78 -8.04 -6.63
N PRO A 159 19.38 -9.23 -6.83
CA PRO A 159 18.89 -10.49 -6.27
C PRO A 159 18.88 -10.52 -4.74
N LEU A 160 19.74 -9.73 -4.07
CA LEU A 160 19.77 -9.63 -2.61
C LEU A 160 18.46 -9.06 -2.05
N LEU A 161 17.88 -8.04 -2.71
CA LEU A 161 16.58 -7.50 -2.30
C LEU A 161 15.42 -8.45 -2.62
N VAL A 162 15.55 -9.28 -3.67
CA VAL A 162 14.59 -10.35 -3.96
C VAL A 162 14.56 -11.36 -2.82
N GLU A 163 15.73 -11.84 -2.39
CA GLU A 163 15.82 -12.79 -1.28
C GLU A 163 15.30 -12.17 0.03
N LYS A 164 15.62 -10.89 0.29
CA LYS A 164 15.10 -10.15 1.44
C LYS A 164 13.57 -10.08 1.41
N LEU A 165 12.98 -9.66 0.29
CA LEU A 165 11.54 -9.58 0.12
C LEU A 165 10.88 -10.95 0.33
N GLN A 166 11.45 -12.02 -0.24
CA GLN A 166 10.93 -13.38 -0.07
C GLN A 166 10.90 -13.81 1.41
N LYS A 167 11.98 -13.58 2.15
CA LYS A 167 12.07 -13.92 3.58
C LYS A 167 11.08 -13.10 4.41
N GLU A 168 11.03 -11.80 4.18
CA GLU A 168 10.15 -10.89 4.92
C GLU A 168 8.67 -11.14 4.59
N LEU A 169 8.33 -11.38 3.32
CA LEU A 169 6.97 -11.70 2.89
C LEU A 169 6.51 -13.04 3.45
N LYS A 170 7.38 -14.07 3.47
CA LYS A 170 7.08 -15.35 4.13
C LYS A 170 6.74 -15.15 5.61
N ARG A 171 7.53 -14.34 6.33
CA ARG A 171 7.24 -14.01 7.73
C ARG A 171 5.95 -13.20 7.86
N TYR A 172 5.71 -12.23 6.99
CA TYR A 172 4.53 -11.37 6.98
C TYR A 172 3.22 -12.13 6.77
N LEU A 173 3.24 -13.17 5.92
CA LEU A 173 2.08 -14.02 5.63
C LEU A 173 1.83 -15.10 6.69
N THR A 174 2.87 -15.53 7.43
CA THR A 174 2.77 -16.67 8.38
C THR A 174 2.80 -16.27 9.85
N ARG A 175 3.19 -15.04 10.17
CA ARG A 175 3.15 -14.54 11.56
C ARG A 175 1.70 -14.47 12.05
N LYS A 176 1.54 -14.59 13.37
CA LYS A 176 0.25 -14.32 14.03
C LYS A 176 -0.18 -12.88 13.72
N ILE A 177 -1.48 -12.70 13.53
CA ILE A 177 -2.13 -11.41 13.29
C ILE A 177 -3.36 -11.29 14.19
N GLY A 178 -3.65 -10.08 14.65
CA GLY A 178 -4.90 -9.74 15.32
C GLY A 178 -5.62 -8.66 14.53
N PHE A 179 -6.94 -8.69 14.56
CA PHE A 179 -7.83 -7.72 13.90
C PHE A 179 -8.65 -6.98 14.96
N GLU A 180 -9.16 -5.79 14.60
CA GLU A 180 -10.09 -5.01 15.44
C GLU A 180 -9.57 -4.73 16.87
N ALA A 181 -8.24 -4.54 17.00
CA ALA A 181 -7.58 -4.48 18.29
C ALA A 181 -7.53 -3.06 18.86
N VAL A 182 -7.69 -2.95 20.19
CA VAL A 182 -7.49 -1.70 20.96
C VAL A 182 -6.49 -1.94 22.08
N MET A 183 -5.56 -1.00 22.27
CA MET A 183 -4.58 -1.04 23.36
C MET A 183 -4.79 0.15 24.31
N ARG A 184 -4.91 -0.13 25.61
CA ARG A 184 -5.01 0.90 26.67
C ARG A 184 -3.95 0.67 27.73
N ILE A 185 -3.08 1.64 27.92
CA ILE A 185 -2.06 1.64 28.97
C ILE A 185 -2.63 2.37 30.19
N ARG A 186 -2.52 1.76 31.38
CA ARG A 186 -2.87 2.36 32.67
C ARG A 186 -1.63 2.40 33.55
N SER A 187 -1.43 3.49 34.29
CA SER A 187 -0.35 3.64 35.26
C SER A 187 -0.90 4.06 36.61
N VAL A 188 -0.15 3.76 37.67
CA VAL A 188 -0.50 4.14 39.05
C VAL A 188 0.03 5.55 39.31
N SER A 189 -0.74 6.38 40.02
CA SER A 189 -0.26 7.67 40.53
C SER A 189 0.47 7.42 41.85
N TYR A 190 1.74 7.79 41.94
CA TYR A 190 2.45 7.84 43.21
C TYR A 190 2.18 9.20 43.86
N THR A 191 1.46 9.21 44.97
CA THR A 191 1.33 10.35 45.91
C THR A 191 2.30 10.20 47.05
#